data_AF-A0A417R9T4-F1
#
_entry.id   AF-A0A417R9T4-F1
#
_cell.length_a   1.000
_cell.length_b   1.000
_cell.length_c   1.000
_cell.angle_alpha   90.00
_cell.angle_beta   90.00
_cell.angle_gamma   90.00
#
_symmetry.space_group_name_H-M   'P 1'
#
loop_
_entity.id
_entity.type
_entity.pdbx_description
1 polymer ?
#
loop_
_entity_poly.entity_id
_entity_poly.type
_entity_poly.pdbx_seq_one_letter_code
_entity_poly.pdbx_strand_id
1 'polypeptide(L)'
;MKIGEIIPLDREITLNEGKPTVTVKVANTGDRPIQVGSHFHFFEVNRYLKFDREKAYGFHLDIPSGTSVRFEPGEEKEVQLTAIGGTKRVFGLNDLTCAQISEVNKEAALNNARTKGFMPKE
;
A
#
# COMPACT_ATOMS: atom_id res chain seq x y z
N MET A 1 -10.38 -29.99 -31.74
CA MET A 1 -10.96 -29.85 -30.38
C MET A 1 -9.84 -29.42 -29.45
N LYS A 2 -9.98 -28.28 -28.77
CA LYS A 2 -9.03 -27.85 -27.74
C LYS A 2 -9.68 -28.10 -26.38
N ILE A 3 -9.36 -29.22 -25.76
CA ILE A 3 -9.95 -29.63 -24.47
C ILE A 3 -9.48 -28.63 -23.40
N GLY A 4 -10.42 -27.98 -22.71
CA GLY A 4 -10.14 -26.99 -21.67
C GLY A 4 -9.81 -25.58 -22.18
N GLU A 5 -10.05 -25.26 -23.46
CA GLU A 5 -9.85 -23.90 -23.97
C GLU A 5 -10.79 -22.90 -23.28
N ILE A 6 -10.21 -21.81 -22.77
CA ILE A 6 -10.94 -20.64 -22.30
C ILE A 6 -10.94 -19.63 -23.44
N ILE A 7 -12.13 -19.19 -23.85
CA ILE A 7 -12.33 -18.18 -24.90
C ILE A 7 -12.90 -16.93 -24.20
N PRO A 8 -12.03 -16.02 -23.69
CA PRO A 8 -12.51 -14.79 -23.08
C PRO A 8 -13.03 -13.82 -24.14
N LEU A 9 -13.86 -12.86 -23.70
CA LEU A 9 -14.14 -11.69 -24.51
C LEU A 9 -12.88 -10.82 -24.60
N ASP A 10 -12.65 -10.23 -25.77
CA ASP A 10 -11.62 -9.21 -25.96
C ASP A 10 -12.08 -7.90 -25.31
N ARG A 11 -11.80 -7.77 -24.01
CA ARG A 11 -12.14 -6.60 -23.20
C ARG A 11 -11.19 -6.46 -22.02
N GLU A 12 -11.05 -5.22 -21.57
CA GLU A 12 -10.38 -4.88 -20.33
C GLU A 12 -11.31 -5.06 -19.12
N ILE A 13 -10.71 -5.28 -17.95
CA ILE A 13 -11.41 -5.34 -16.67
C ILE A 13 -10.89 -4.21 -15.78
N THR A 14 -11.75 -3.23 -15.48
CA THR A 14 -11.45 -2.18 -14.52
C THR A 14 -11.36 -2.76 -13.11
N LEU A 15 -10.21 -2.58 -12.46
CA LEU A 15 -10.02 -2.96 -11.07
C LEU A 15 -10.40 -1.82 -10.13
N ASN A 16 -10.79 -2.16 -8.89
CA ASN A 16 -11.03 -1.19 -7.81
C ASN A 16 -11.95 -0.02 -8.18
N GLU A 17 -12.89 -0.26 -9.09
CA GLU A 17 -13.76 0.79 -9.64
C GLU A 17 -14.50 1.56 -8.54
N GLY A 18 -14.52 2.89 -8.69
CA GLY A 18 -15.21 3.81 -7.78
C GLY A 18 -14.54 4.01 -6.42
N LYS A 19 -13.38 3.39 -6.15
CA LYS A 19 -12.64 3.63 -4.90
C LYS A 19 -11.83 4.92 -4.97
N PRO A 20 -11.71 5.66 -3.84
CA PRO A 20 -10.77 6.76 -3.75
C PRO A 20 -9.33 6.29 -3.99
N THR A 21 -8.59 7.05 -4.79
CA THR A 21 -7.19 6.79 -5.09
C THR A 21 -6.30 7.98 -4.75
N VAL A 22 -5.02 7.70 -4.54
CA VAL A 22 -3.96 8.70 -4.34
C VAL A 22 -2.67 8.22 -4.99
N THR A 23 -1.92 9.14 -5.59
CA THR A 23 -0.58 8.84 -6.11
C THR A 23 0.45 9.32 -5.11
N VAL A 24 1.43 8.47 -4.81
CA VAL A 24 2.56 8.82 -3.94
C VAL A 24 3.89 8.49 -4.61
N LYS A 25 4.87 9.38 -4.45
CA LYS A 25 6.25 9.15 -4.86
C LYS A 25 7.00 8.44 -3.74
N VAL A 26 7.62 7.30 -4.05
CA VAL A 26 8.23 6.39 -3.08
C VAL A 26 9.68 6.13 -3.46
N ALA A 27 10.59 6.41 -2.54
CA ALA A 27 12.02 6.17 -2.68
C ALA A 27 12.48 5.07 -1.71
N ASN A 28 13.25 4.10 -2.20
CA ASN A 28 13.93 3.14 -1.34
C ASN A 28 15.29 3.68 -0.91
N THR A 29 15.41 4.05 0.36
CA THR A 29 16.66 4.56 0.96
C THR A 29 17.51 3.46 1.59
N GLY A 30 17.04 2.20 1.53
CA GLY A 30 17.77 1.04 2.02
C GLY A 30 18.79 0.50 1.03
N ASP A 31 19.57 -0.46 1.50
CA ASP A 31 20.61 -1.18 0.74
C ASP A 31 20.12 -2.50 0.12
N ARG A 32 18.85 -2.85 0.33
CA ARG A 32 18.23 -4.09 -0.12
C ARG A 32 16.94 -3.82 -0.87
N PRO A 33 16.58 -4.70 -1.82
CA PRO A 33 15.32 -4.57 -2.53
C PRO A 33 14.12 -4.80 -1.60
N ILE A 34 13.05 -4.04 -1.83
CA ILE A 34 11.81 -4.10 -1.07
C ILE A 34 10.67 -4.38 -2.04
N GLN A 35 9.82 -5.36 -1.73
CA GLN A 35 8.67 -5.71 -2.55
C GLN A 35 7.39 -5.63 -1.72
N VAL A 36 6.40 -4.89 -2.23
CA VAL A 36 5.14 -4.62 -1.53
C VAL A 36 3.99 -5.23 -2.31
N GLY A 37 3.21 -6.10 -1.66
CA GLY A 37 2.06 -6.76 -2.25
C GLY A 37 0.83 -5.87 -2.37
N SER A 38 -0.08 -6.24 -3.29
CA SER A 38 -1.31 -5.51 -3.62
C SER A 38 -2.16 -5.07 -2.43
N HIS A 39 -2.30 -5.90 -1.39
CA HIS A 39 -3.23 -5.68 -0.27
C HIS A 39 -2.55 -5.31 1.06
N PHE A 40 -1.25 -5.01 1.04
CA PHE A 40 -0.55 -4.56 2.23
C PHE A 40 -0.96 -3.11 2.55
N HIS A 41 -1.27 -2.79 3.81
CA HIS A 41 -1.57 -1.42 4.21
C HIS A 41 -0.36 -0.53 3.96
N PHE A 42 -0.42 0.33 2.94
CA PHE A 42 0.76 0.97 2.38
C PHE A 42 1.46 1.89 3.40
N PHE A 43 0.69 2.49 4.31
CA PHE A 43 1.22 3.22 5.48
C PHE A 43 2.25 2.44 6.31
N GLU A 44 2.13 1.11 6.36
CA GLU A 44 2.92 0.24 7.25
C GLU A 44 4.05 -0.49 6.51
N VAL A 45 4.31 -0.17 5.24
CA VAL A 45 5.41 -0.80 4.48
C VAL A 45 6.76 -0.43 5.10
N ASN A 46 7.80 -1.19 4.74
CA ASN A 46 9.15 -1.08 5.26
C ASN A 46 9.60 0.38 5.50
N ARG A 47 10.18 0.65 6.67
CA ARG A 47 10.66 1.96 7.11
C ARG A 47 11.70 2.62 6.18
N TYR A 48 12.41 1.81 5.37
CA TYR A 48 13.35 2.31 4.36
C TYR A 48 12.67 2.81 3.07
N LEU A 49 11.35 2.64 2.93
CA LEU A 49 10.60 3.36 1.92
C LEU A 49 10.22 4.74 2.46
N LYS A 50 10.76 5.79 1.82
CA LYS A 50 10.49 7.19 2.10
C LYS A 50 9.40 7.70 1.17
N PHE A 51 8.29 8.14 1.75
CA PHE A 51 7.14 8.72 1.06
C PHE A 51 6.25 9.45 2.07
N ASP A 52 5.20 10.11 1.58
CA ASP A 52 4.16 10.74 2.41
C ASP A 52 3.27 9.65 3.04
N ARG A 53 3.67 9.19 4.24
CA ARG A 53 2.95 8.14 4.96
C ARG A 53 1.54 8.58 5.35
N GLU A 54 1.35 9.85 5.66
CA GLU A 54 0.04 10.35 6.05
C GLU A 54 -0.99 10.19 4.92
N LYS A 55 -0.60 10.48 3.67
CA LYS A 55 -1.45 10.24 2.48
C LYS A 55 -1.73 8.76 2.21
N ALA A 56 -0.85 7.86 2.64
CA ALA A 56 -1.01 6.43 2.44
C ALA A 56 -1.85 5.73 3.53
N TYR A 57 -2.26 6.45 4.58
CA TYR A 57 -3.07 5.89 5.66
C TYR A 57 -4.45 5.45 5.16
N GLY A 58 -4.74 4.17 5.31
CA GLY A 58 -5.97 3.53 4.87
C GLY A 58 -5.97 3.08 3.41
N PHE A 59 -4.81 3.06 2.74
CA PHE A 59 -4.69 2.67 1.33
C PHE A 59 -3.79 1.44 1.13
N HIS A 60 -3.97 0.76 0.01
CA HIS A 60 -3.11 -0.32 -0.51
C HIS A 60 -2.81 -0.09 -1.99
N LEU A 61 -1.85 -0.82 -2.58
CA LEU A 61 -1.49 -0.63 -3.99
C LEU A 61 -2.69 -0.91 -4.92
N ASP A 62 -2.93 0.01 -5.87
CA ASP A 62 -3.97 -0.13 -6.88
C ASP A 62 -3.44 -0.93 -8.08
N ILE A 63 -3.25 -2.23 -7.87
CA ILE A 63 -2.68 -3.17 -8.83
C ILE A 63 -3.47 -4.49 -8.81
N PRO A 64 -3.30 -5.39 -9.80
CA PRO A 64 -3.95 -6.69 -9.80
C PRO A 64 -3.72 -7.47 -8.51
N SER A 65 -4.79 -8.08 -7.98
CA SER A 65 -4.72 -8.85 -6.74
C SER A 65 -3.68 -9.97 -6.82
N GLY A 66 -2.92 -10.17 -5.76
CA GLY A 66 -1.82 -11.15 -5.70
C GLY A 66 -0.50 -10.68 -6.32
N THR A 67 -0.46 -9.55 -7.03
CA THR A 67 0.78 -8.97 -7.56
C THR A 67 1.46 -8.01 -6.57
N SER A 68 2.59 -7.44 -6.95
CA SER A 68 3.42 -6.58 -6.11
C SER A 68 4.24 -5.57 -6.90
N VAL A 69 4.59 -4.46 -6.27
CA VAL A 69 5.59 -3.50 -6.77
C VAL A 69 6.91 -3.72 -6.05
N ARG A 70 8.00 -3.81 -6.82
CA ARG A 70 9.37 -3.98 -6.33
C ARG A 70 10.11 -2.65 -6.39
N PHE A 71 10.87 -2.31 -5.36
CA PHE A 71 11.72 -1.13 -5.28
C PHE A 71 13.18 -1.57 -5.10
N GLU A 72 14.02 -1.31 -6.09
CA GLU A 72 15.47 -1.56 -5.97
C GLU A 72 16.13 -0.55 -5.01
N PRO A 73 17.31 -0.84 -4.43
CA PRO A 73 18.06 0.12 -3.63
C PRO A 73 18.31 1.43 -4.40
N GLY A 74 17.92 2.57 -3.83
CA GLY A 74 18.06 3.89 -4.46
C GLY A 74 17.00 4.23 -5.51
N GLU A 75 16.11 3.29 -5.86
CA GLU A 75 15.04 3.54 -6.82
C GLU A 75 13.97 4.48 -6.23
N GLU A 76 13.48 5.39 -7.06
CA GLU A 76 12.34 6.24 -6.76
C GLU A 76 11.31 6.14 -7.88
N LYS A 77 10.03 5.92 -7.53
CA LYS A 77 8.93 5.89 -8.49
C LYS A 77 7.60 6.29 -7.88
N GLU A 78 6.67 6.64 -8.74
CA GLU A 78 5.28 6.88 -8.36
C GLU A 78 4.49 5.59 -8.36
N VAL A 79 3.61 5.44 -7.36
CA VAL A 79 2.65 4.35 -7.29
C VAL A 79 1.26 4.92 -7.01
N GLN A 80 0.25 4.29 -7.59
CA GLN A 80 -1.14 4.56 -7.28
C GLN A 80 -1.60 3.65 -6.14
N LEU A 81 -2.29 4.24 -5.17
CA LEU A 81 -2.91 3.55 -4.07
C LEU A 81 -4.42 3.71 -4.13
N THR A 82 -5.16 2.70 -3.67
CA THR A 82 -6.62 2.71 -3.55
C THR A 82 -7.02 2.44 -2.09
N ALA A 83 -8.15 3.01 -1.66
CA ALA A 83 -8.64 2.87 -0.31
C ALA A 83 -8.95 1.40 0.06
N ILE A 84 -8.61 1.00 1.28
CA ILE A 84 -9.00 -0.28 1.87
C ILE A 84 -10.53 -0.33 2.00
N GLY A 85 -11.12 -1.44 1.53
CA GLY A 85 -12.56 -1.70 1.59
C GLY A 85 -13.01 -2.39 2.89
N GLY A 86 -14.23 -2.94 2.86
CA GLY A 86 -14.79 -3.70 3.98
C GLY A 86 -14.99 -2.85 5.25
N THR A 87 -14.75 -3.44 6.42
CA THR A 87 -14.88 -2.76 7.72
C THR A 87 -13.75 -1.77 8.03
N LYS A 88 -12.74 -1.70 7.15
CA LYS A 88 -11.57 -0.84 7.27
C LYS A 88 -10.83 -1.01 8.60
N ARG A 89 -10.68 -2.25 9.08
CA ARG A 89 -9.90 -2.56 10.29
C ARG A 89 -8.57 -3.19 9.91
N VAL A 90 -7.46 -2.65 10.43
CA VAL A 90 -6.11 -3.11 10.13
C VAL A 90 -5.47 -3.65 11.40
N PHE A 91 -5.00 -4.91 11.36
CA PHE A 91 -4.33 -5.60 12.45
C PHE A 91 -3.10 -6.37 11.93
N GLY A 92 -2.06 -6.51 12.76
CA GLY A 92 -0.79 -7.14 12.40
C GLY A 92 0.13 -6.17 11.64
N LEU A 93 0.73 -6.63 10.55
CA LEU A 93 1.67 -5.84 9.72
C LEU A 93 2.87 -5.34 10.54
N ASN A 94 2.95 -4.04 10.84
CA ASN A 94 3.97 -3.45 11.73
C ASN A 94 3.39 -2.93 13.04
N ASP A 95 2.13 -3.28 13.32
CA ASP A 95 1.34 -2.82 14.46
C ASP A 95 1.37 -1.30 14.59
N LEU A 96 1.24 -0.57 13.48
CA LEU A 96 1.16 0.89 13.51
C LEU A 96 -0.29 1.33 13.73
N THR A 97 -1.24 0.68 13.07
CA THR A 97 -2.65 1.05 13.10
C THR A 97 -3.43 0.32 14.19
N CYS A 98 -3.42 -1.02 14.18
CA CYS A 98 -4.13 -1.90 15.14
C CYS A 98 -5.56 -1.46 15.52
N ALA A 99 -6.27 -0.87 14.58
CA ALA A 99 -7.56 -0.21 14.83
C ALA A 99 -8.36 -0.10 13.53
N GLN A 100 -9.56 0.46 13.65
CA GLN A 100 -10.33 0.90 12.49
C GLN A 100 -9.71 2.16 11.88
N ILE A 101 -9.62 2.24 10.56
CA ILE A 101 -9.19 3.42 9.82
C ILE A 101 -10.22 4.54 10.05
N SER A 102 -9.79 5.61 10.69
CA SER A 102 -10.57 6.82 10.94
C SER A 102 -9.63 7.98 11.22
N GLU A 103 -10.10 9.22 11.10
CA GLU A 103 -9.31 10.39 11.48
C GLU A 103 -8.90 10.36 12.96
N VAL A 104 -9.76 9.84 13.83
CA VAL A 104 -9.46 9.69 15.26
C VAL A 104 -8.29 8.75 15.51
N ASN A 105 -8.19 7.64 14.78
CA ASN A 105 -7.12 6.66 14.97
C ASN A 105 -5.86 6.98 14.14
N LYS A 106 -5.97 7.88 13.15
CA LYS A 106 -4.86 8.28 12.28
C LYS A 106 -3.72 8.91 13.06
N GLU A 107 -4.03 9.80 14.00
CA GLU A 107 -3.00 10.49 14.81
C GLU A 107 -2.21 9.51 15.67
N ALA A 108 -2.89 8.55 16.31
CA ALA A 108 -2.23 7.49 17.07
C ALA A 108 -1.32 6.64 16.18
N ALA A 109 -1.77 6.29 14.97
CA ALA A 109 -0.98 5.53 14.01
C ALA A 109 0.28 6.30 13.53
N LEU A 110 0.15 7.60 13.27
CA LEU A 110 1.27 8.48 12.92
C LEU A 110 2.29 8.57 14.07
N ASN A 111 1.82 8.70 15.31
CA ASN A 111 2.70 8.71 16.48
C ASN A 111 3.44 7.38 16.68
N ASN A 112 2.77 6.25 16.43
CA ASN A 112 3.41 4.94 16.40
C ASN A 112 4.48 4.86 15.30
N ALA A 113 4.19 5.36 14.10
CA ALA A 113 5.14 5.40 12.98
C ALA A 113 6.39 6.24 13.30
N ARG A 114 6.23 7.43 13.88
CA ARG A 114 7.36 8.27 14.35
C ARG A 114 8.18 7.55 15.42
N THR A 115 7.52 6.98 16.42
CA THR A 115 8.19 6.30 17.55
C THR A 115 8.99 5.08 17.09
N LYS A 116 8.43 4.29 16.15
CA LYS A 116 9.06 3.09 15.60
C LYS A 116 10.04 3.37 14.44
N GLY A 117 10.25 4.64 14.08
CA GLY A 117 11.25 5.06 13.08
C GLY A 117 10.83 4.85 11.62
N PHE A 118 9.53 4.86 11.33
CA PHE A 118 8.98 4.87 9.97
C PHE A 118 8.84 6.29 9.41
N MET A 119 8.85 7.29 10.30
CA MET A 119 8.83 8.72 9.99
C MET A 119 9.92 9.42 10.80
N PRO A 120 10.44 10.57 10.34
CA PRO A 120 11.32 11.42 11.14
C PRO A 120 10.66 11.76 12.48
N LYS A 121 11.46 11.86 13.55
CA LYS A 121 11.02 12.46 14.80
C LYS A 121 10.99 13.97 14.62
N GLU A 122 9.89 14.60 15.02
CA GLU A 122 9.81 16.07 15.16
C GLU A 122 10.73 16.55 16.30
#